data_AF-A0AAX6PK11-F1
#
_entry.id   AF-A0AAX6PK11-F1
#
_cell.length_a   1.000
_cell.length_b   1.000
_cell.length_c   1.000
_cell.angle_alpha   90.00
_cell.angle_beta   90.00
_cell.angle_gamma   90.00
#
_symmetry.space_group_name_H-M   'P 1'
#
loop_
_entity.id
_entity.type
_entity.pdbx_description
1 polymer ?
#
loop_
_entity_poly.entity_id
_entity_poly.type
_entity_poly.pdbx_seq_one_letter_code
_entity_poly.pdbx_strand_id
1 'polypeptide(L)'
;MLSRYNLVPLKTPSECAASSRHVTEACSVGKDWLPGPGLGRTASDRMEATLEQHLEDTMKNPSIVGVLCTDSQGLNLGCRGTLSDEHAGVISVLAQQAAKLTSDPTDIPVVCLESDNGNIMIQKHDSITVAVHKMAS
;
A
#
# COMPACT_ATOMS: atom_id res chain seq x y z
N MET A 1 -22.10 -31.21 4.13
CA MET A 1 -20.85 -31.31 3.34
C MET A 1 -19.87 -30.29 3.90
N LEU A 2 -18.96 -30.70 4.80
CA LEU A 2 -17.91 -29.82 5.32
C LEU A 2 -16.67 -29.97 4.45
N SER A 3 -16.28 -28.90 3.74
CA SER A 3 -15.00 -28.84 3.05
C SER A 3 -13.91 -28.42 4.03
N ARG A 4 -12.88 -29.25 4.16
CA ARG A 4 -11.69 -29.02 4.99
C ARG A 4 -10.71 -28.17 4.19
N TYR A 5 -10.37 -26.98 4.67
CA TYR A 5 -9.20 -26.25 4.17
C TYR A 5 -7.99 -26.60 5.04
N ASN A 6 -6.91 -27.03 4.38
CA ASN A 6 -5.65 -27.41 5.00
C ASN A 6 -4.96 -26.21 5.64
N LEU A 7 -4.63 -26.33 6.93
CA LEU A 7 -3.89 -25.35 7.71
C LEU A 7 -2.38 -25.64 7.58
N VAL A 8 -1.61 -24.69 7.04
CA VAL A 8 -0.14 -24.73 7.09
C VAL A 8 0.29 -23.95 8.35
N PRO A 9 1.12 -24.49 9.26
CA PRO A 9 1.60 -23.73 10.41
C PRO A 9 2.80 -22.87 10.01
N LEU A 10 2.73 -21.56 10.25
CA LEU A 10 3.90 -20.68 10.18
C LEU A 10 4.67 -20.75 11.50
N LYS A 11 5.92 -21.19 11.41
CA LYS A 11 6.88 -21.35 12.51
C LYS A 11 7.42 -19.98 12.93
N THR A 12 7.42 -19.69 14.23
CA THR A 12 8.05 -18.50 14.80
C THR A 12 9.57 -18.62 14.76
N PRO A 13 10.34 -17.58 14.39
CA PRO A 13 11.78 -17.59 14.57
C PRO A 13 12.15 -17.26 16.01
N SER A 14 12.96 -18.18 16.55
CA SER A 14 13.68 -18.16 17.82
C SER A 14 14.72 -17.03 17.87
N GLU A 15 14.93 -16.47 19.06
CA GLU A 15 16.09 -15.63 19.41
C GLU A 15 17.42 -16.31 19.08
N CYS A 16 18.39 -15.53 18.60
CA CYS A 16 19.81 -15.85 18.75
C CYS A 16 20.70 -14.59 18.60
N ALA A 17 21.24 -14.18 19.76
CA ALA A 17 22.57 -13.67 20.06
C ALA A 17 23.34 -12.69 19.14
N ALA A 18 23.89 -11.68 19.81
CA ALA A 18 24.84 -10.68 19.34
C ALA A 18 26.13 -11.26 18.74
N SER A 19 26.66 -10.58 17.70
CA SER A 19 28.10 -10.60 17.40
C SER A 19 28.51 -9.28 16.74
N SER A 20 29.33 -8.53 17.47
CA SER A 20 29.97 -7.26 17.09
C SER A 20 31.03 -7.47 16.01
N ARG A 21 31.03 -6.65 14.94
CA ARG A 21 32.23 -6.32 14.15
C ARG A 21 32.17 -4.89 13.63
N HIS A 22 33.26 -4.18 13.88
CA HIS A 22 33.57 -2.80 13.58
C HIS A 22 33.42 -2.44 12.10
N VAL A 23 32.92 -1.22 11.82
CA VAL A 23 33.09 -0.56 10.52
C VAL A 23 33.80 0.78 10.77
N THR A 24 35.02 0.87 10.23
CA THR A 24 35.85 2.08 10.22
C THR A 24 35.34 3.04 9.14
N GLU A 25 35.28 4.32 9.49
CA GLU A 25 35.02 5.43 8.55
C GLU A 25 36.05 5.48 7.40
N ALA A 26 35.56 5.82 6.22
CA ALA A 26 36.33 6.57 5.25
C ALA A 26 35.38 7.50 4.46
N CYS A 27 35.29 8.75 4.88
CA CYS A 27 34.85 9.84 4.02
C CYS A 27 35.90 10.03 2.91
N SER A 28 35.46 10.11 1.65
CA SER A 28 36.29 10.64 0.57
C SER A 28 35.43 11.45 -0.41
N VAL A 29 35.95 12.64 -0.67
CA VAL A 29 35.37 13.77 -1.40
C VAL A 29 35.35 13.51 -2.91
N GLY A 30 34.21 13.86 -3.54
CA GLY A 30 34.08 14.57 -4.83
C GLY A 30 34.58 13.91 -6.12
N LYS A 31 33.69 13.76 -7.11
CA LYS A 31 33.92 14.13 -8.52
C LYS A 31 32.66 14.04 -9.37
N ASP A 32 32.55 15.02 -10.26
CA ASP A 32 31.48 15.28 -11.20
C ASP A 32 31.05 14.06 -12.04
N TRP A 33 29.75 13.82 -12.11
CA TRP A 33 29.14 12.99 -13.16
C TRP A 33 27.83 13.62 -13.62
N LEU A 34 27.84 14.11 -14.85
CA LEU A 34 26.60 14.29 -15.62
C LEU A 34 25.98 12.90 -15.84
N PRO A 35 24.72 12.65 -15.50
CA PRO A 35 24.06 11.40 -15.87
C PRO A 35 23.28 11.58 -17.18
N GLY A 36 23.61 10.77 -18.18
CA GLY A 36 22.76 10.51 -19.34
C GLY A 36 21.49 9.70 -18.97
N PRO A 37 20.63 9.40 -19.96
CA PRO A 37 19.34 8.79 -19.73
C PRO A 37 19.50 7.28 -19.49
N GLY A 38 19.59 6.92 -18.21
CA GLY A 38 19.52 5.54 -17.75
C GLY A 38 19.12 5.58 -16.30
N LEU A 39 17.82 5.62 -16.02
CA LEU A 39 17.29 5.62 -14.67
C LEU A 39 17.59 4.25 -14.03
N GLY A 40 18.78 4.15 -13.44
CA GLY A 40 19.20 3.01 -12.64
C GLY A 40 18.30 2.90 -11.42
N ARG A 41 17.61 1.77 -11.30
CA ARG A 41 16.85 1.41 -10.10
C ARG A 41 17.81 1.37 -8.93
N THR A 42 17.66 2.30 -7.99
CA THR A 42 18.48 2.32 -6.78
C THR A 42 17.97 1.23 -5.84
N ALA A 43 18.82 0.75 -4.91
CA ALA A 43 18.45 -0.30 -3.96
C ALA A 43 17.22 0.05 -3.07
N SER A 44 16.81 1.32 -3.05
CA SER A 44 15.58 1.77 -2.42
C SER A 44 14.34 1.16 -3.05
N ASP A 45 14.27 0.99 -4.39
CA ASP A 45 13.12 0.47 -5.15
C ASP A 45 12.70 -0.96 -4.76
N ARG A 46 13.42 -1.66 -3.88
CA ARG A 46 13.16 -3.08 -3.56
C ARG A 46 12.06 -3.29 -2.55
N MET A 47 11.79 -2.34 -1.64
CA MET A 47 10.84 -2.56 -0.53
C MET A 47 9.40 -2.31 -0.97
N GLU A 48 9.20 -1.33 -1.84
CA GLU A 48 7.93 -0.87 -2.40
C GLU A 48 7.59 -1.51 -3.75
N ALA A 49 8.56 -2.10 -4.47
CA ALA A 49 8.35 -2.66 -5.81
C ALA A 49 7.13 -3.58 -5.91
N THR A 50 6.86 -4.40 -4.89
CA THR A 50 5.71 -5.31 -4.89
C THR A 50 4.38 -4.55 -4.83
N LEU A 51 4.31 -3.50 -4.00
CA LEU A 51 3.12 -2.64 -3.90
C LEU A 51 2.95 -1.85 -5.19
N GLU A 52 4.01 -1.21 -5.67
CA GLU A 52 4.00 -0.44 -6.92
C GLU A 52 3.55 -1.30 -8.10
N GLN A 53 4.06 -2.54 -8.22
CA GLN A 53 3.62 -3.47 -9.26
C GLN A 53 2.13 -3.84 -9.12
N HIS A 54 1.63 -4.00 -7.90
CA HIS A 54 0.23 -4.30 -7.67
C HIS A 54 -0.70 -3.13 -8.03
N LEU A 55 -0.27 -1.88 -7.77
CA LEU A 55 -1.00 -0.69 -8.19
C LEU A 55 -1.07 -0.61 -9.72
N GLU A 56 0.05 -0.85 -10.42
CA GLU A 56 0.09 -0.91 -11.88
C GLU A 56 -0.82 -2.01 -12.43
N ASP A 57 -0.77 -3.21 -11.84
CA ASP A 57 -1.60 -4.34 -12.27
C ASP A 57 -3.09 -4.07 -12.07
N THR A 58 -3.45 -3.36 -11.01
CA THR A 58 -4.85 -2.95 -10.73
C THR A 58 -5.35 -1.97 -11.80
N MET A 59 -4.51 -1.00 -12.18
CA MET A 59 -4.82 -0.02 -13.23
C MET A 59 -4.95 -0.61 -14.64
N LYS A 60 -4.53 -1.87 -14.87
CA LYS A 60 -4.77 -2.56 -16.15
C LYS A 60 -6.25 -2.87 -16.39
N ASN A 61 -7.08 -2.86 -15.35
CA ASN A 61 -8.52 -3.00 -15.52
C ASN A 61 -9.08 -1.71 -16.14
N PRO A 62 -9.70 -1.75 -17.34
CA PRO A 62 -10.14 -0.54 -18.04
C PRO A 62 -11.25 0.23 -17.33
N SER A 63 -11.96 -0.39 -16.38
CA SER A 63 -12.96 0.30 -15.57
C SER A 63 -12.36 1.01 -14.35
N ILE A 64 -11.11 0.73 -13.98
CA ILE A 64 -10.42 1.37 -12.86
C ILE A 64 -9.62 2.56 -13.39
N VAL A 65 -9.91 3.73 -12.86
CA VAL A 65 -9.29 5.00 -13.25
C VAL A 65 -8.44 5.60 -12.13
N GLY A 66 -8.41 4.97 -10.95
CA GLY A 66 -7.49 5.35 -9.88
C GLY A 66 -7.43 4.32 -8.76
N VAL A 67 -6.29 4.24 -8.09
CA VAL A 67 -6.08 3.41 -6.90
C VAL A 67 -5.13 4.13 -5.94
N LEU A 68 -5.37 4.01 -4.63
CA LEU A 68 -4.52 4.57 -3.59
C LEU A 68 -4.46 3.63 -2.38
N CYS A 69 -3.27 3.46 -1.83
CA CYS A 69 -3.04 2.80 -0.55
C CYS A 69 -2.52 3.82 0.46
N THR A 70 -3.10 3.86 1.66
CA THR A 70 -2.68 4.72 2.77
C THR A 70 -2.57 3.92 4.05
N ASP A 71 -1.71 4.37 4.98
CA ASP A 71 -1.70 3.83 6.33
C ASP A 71 -2.83 4.42 7.22
N SER A 72 -2.87 3.97 8.47
CA SER A 72 -3.83 4.45 9.48
C SER A 72 -3.68 5.92 9.88
N GLN A 73 -2.55 6.57 9.58
CA GLN A 73 -2.32 7.98 9.87
C GLN A 73 -2.69 8.88 8.67
N GLY A 74 -3.12 8.28 7.55
CA GLY A 74 -3.40 9.03 6.33
C GLY A 74 -2.14 9.35 5.52
N LEU A 75 -1.03 8.65 5.75
CA LEU A 75 0.17 8.77 4.93
C LEU A 75 0.06 7.84 3.72
N ASN A 76 0.26 8.42 2.54
CA ASN A 76 0.21 7.71 1.28
C ASN A 76 1.36 6.69 1.17
N LEU A 77 1.01 5.46 0.85
CA LEU A 77 1.95 4.36 0.60
C LEU A 77 2.19 4.15 -0.90
N GLY A 78 1.31 4.68 -1.75
CA GLY A 78 1.39 4.58 -3.20
C GLY A 78 0.02 4.82 -3.86
N CYS A 79 0.01 5.53 -4.99
CA CYS A 79 -1.21 5.87 -5.71
C CYS A 79 -1.00 5.90 -7.23
N ARG A 80 -2.09 5.76 -7.99
CA ARG A 80 -2.15 5.85 -9.45
C ARG A 80 -3.46 6.47 -9.94
N GLY A 81 -3.39 7.10 -11.10
CA GLY A 81 -4.56 7.64 -11.81
C GLY A 81 -5.17 8.83 -11.10
N THR A 82 -6.49 8.80 -10.96
CA THR A 82 -7.31 9.90 -10.41
C THR A 82 -7.19 10.12 -8.90
N LEU A 83 -6.61 9.17 -8.16
CA LEU A 83 -6.34 9.32 -6.73
C LEU A 83 -4.88 9.74 -6.51
N SER A 84 -4.68 10.90 -5.91
CA SER A 84 -3.39 11.50 -5.53
C SER A 84 -3.18 11.51 -4.01
N ASP A 85 -1.96 11.85 -3.58
CA ASP A 85 -1.52 11.98 -2.18
C ASP A 85 -2.48 12.79 -1.28
N GLU A 86 -3.09 13.85 -1.81
CA GLU A 86 -4.01 14.72 -1.06
C GLU A 86 -5.25 13.98 -0.54
N HIS A 87 -5.60 12.84 -1.13
CA HIS A 87 -6.77 12.05 -0.75
C HIS A 87 -6.50 11.07 0.40
N ALA A 88 -5.23 10.78 0.71
CA ALA A 88 -4.87 9.73 1.68
C ALA A 88 -5.48 9.99 3.07
N GLY A 89 -5.44 11.24 3.54
CA GLY A 89 -6.01 11.64 4.82
C GLY A 89 -7.52 11.44 4.92
N VAL A 90 -8.28 11.83 3.88
CA VAL A 90 -9.74 11.66 3.91
C VAL A 90 -10.14 10.19 3.76
N ILE A 91 -9.42 9.43 2.93
CA ILE A 91 -9.66 7.99 2.72
C ILE A 91 -9.48 7.21 4.02
N SER A 92 -8.39 7.46 4.75
CA SER A 92 -8.11 6.76 6.02
C SER A 92 -9.18 7.08 7.07
N VAL A 93 -9.57 8.36 7.20
CA VAL A 93 -10.59 8.80 8.16
C VAL A 93 -11.96 8.20 7.84
N LEU A 94 -12.37 8.17 6.57
CA LEU A 94 -13.66 7.56 6.18
C LEU A 94 -13.73 6.09 6.58
N ALA A 95 -12.67 5.31 6.31
CA ALA A 95 -12.62 3.91 6.70
C ALA A 95 -12.65 3.72 8.23
N GLN A 96 -11.94 4.57 8.98
CA GLN A 96 -11.96 4.55 10.44
C GLN A 96 -13.32 4.93 11.02
N GLN A 97 -14.03 5.86 10.40
CA GLN A 97 -15.38 6.24 10.81
C GLN A 97 -16.37 5.11 10.52
N ALA A 98 -16.28 4.47 9.35
CA ALA A 98 -17.14 3.35 8.99
C ALA A 98 -16.95 2.14 9.92
N ALA A 99 -15.70 1.83 10.32
CA ALA A 99 -15.42 0.76 11.27
C ALA A 99 -16.12 0.95 12.64
N LYS A 100 -16.51 2.17 13.01
CA LYS A 100 -17.27 2.44 14.25
C LYS A 100 -18.76 2.08 14.15
N LEU A 101 -19.26 1.79 12.95
CA LEU A 101 -20.66 1.44 12.72
C LEU A 101 -20.97 -0.01 13.09
N THR A 102 -19.94 -0.82 13.30
CA THR A 102 -20.06 -2.23 13.68
C THR A 102 -19.28 -2.50 14.96
N SER A 103 -19.84 -3.33 15.82
CA SER A 103 -19.19 -3.77 17.06
C SER A 103 -18.31 -5.01 16.85
N ASP A 104 -18.47 -5.71 15.73
CA ASP A 104 -17.67 -6.87 15.38
C ASP A 104 -16.40 -6.40 14.63
N PRO A 105 -15.20 -6.54 15.20
CA PRO A 105 -13.97 -6.09 14.55
C PRO A 105 -13.60 -6.92 13.31
N THR A 106 -14.28 -8.03 13.05
CA THR A 106 -14.08 -8.86 11.85
C THR A 106 -15.00 -8.45 10.69
N ASP A 107 -16.06 -7.71 10.98
CA ASP A 107 -16.97 -7.13 10.00
C ASP A 107 -16.36 -5.83 9.47
N ILE A 108 -15.53 -5.90 8.43
CA ILE A 108 -14.86 -4.72 7.90
C ILE A 108 -15.69 -4.09 6.76
N PRO A 109 -16.32 -2.91 6.99
CA PRO A 109 -17.18 -2.30 5.99
C PRO A 109 -16.40 -1.78 4.78
N VAL A 110 -17.08 -1.78 3.63
CA VAL A 110 -16.64 -1.03 2.44
C VAL A 110 -17.41 0.28 2.39
N VAL A 111 -16.70 1.40 2.30
CA VAL A 111 -17.30 2.72 2.07
C VAL A 111 -17.36 2.96 0.57
N CYS A 112 -18.55 3.23 0.04
CA CYS A 112 -18.74 3.59 -1.37
C CYS A 112 -19.17 5.05 -1.46
N LEU A 113 -18.39 5.88 -2.16
CA LEU A 113 -18.79 7.21 -2.57
C LEU A 113 -19.22 7.14 -4.03
N GLU A 114 -20.47 7.46 -4.31
CA GLU A 114 -21.07 7.32 -5.65
C GLU A 114 -21.41 8.70 -6.21
N SER A 115 -21.08 8.90 -7.49
CA SER A 115 -21.35 10.13 -8.23
C SER A 115 -21.49 9.84 -9.72
N ASP A 116 -21.83 10.86 -10.51
CA ASP A 116 -21.84 10.76 -11.98
C ASP A 116 -20.46 10.44 -12.56
N ASN A 117 -19.38 10.68 -11.81
CA ASN A 117 -18.01 10.36 -12.19
C ASN A 117 -17.61 8.91 -11.90
N GLY A 118 -18.52 8.09 -11.36
CA GLY A 118 -18.25 6.72 -10.92
C GLY A 118 -18.17 6.59 -9.41
N ASN A 119 -17.60 5.47 -8.97
CA ASN A 119 -17.62 5.02 -7.59
C ASN A 119 -16.21 4.96 -7.02
N ILE A 120 -16.00 5.54 -5.83
CA ILE A 120 -14.80 5.33 -5.03
C ILE A 120 -15.14 4.33 -3.92
N MET A 121 -14.51 3.16 -3.97
CA MET A 121 -14.67 2.09 -3.00
C MET A 121 -13.47 2.10 -2.05
N ILE A 122 -13.70 2.22 -0.75
CA ILE A 122 -12.68 2.31 0.29
C ILE A 122 -12.85 1.15 1.27
N GLN A 123 -11.78 0.39 1.50
CA GLN A 123 -11.79 -0.71 2.47
C GLN A 123 -10.50 -0.71 3.28
N LYS A 124 -10.62 -0.94 4.58
CA LYS A 124 -9.49 -1.14 5.49
C LYS A 124 -9.10 -2.61 5.52
N HIS A 125 -7.81 -2.89 5.59
CA HIS A 125 -7.26 -4.20 5.89
C HIS A 125 -6.09 -4.01 6.88
N ASP A 126 -6.29 -4.42 8.13
CA ASP A 126 -5.37 -4.16 9.23
C ASP A 126 -5.01 -2.66 9.35
N SER A 127 -3.74 -2.28 9.17
CA SER A 127 -3.26 -0.90 9.26
C SER A 127 -3.28 -0.14 7.92
N ILE A 128 -3.65 -0.80 6.83
CA ILE A 128 -3.68 -0.22 5.48
C ILE A 128 -5.12 0.01 5.05
N THR A 129 -5.37 1.12 4.37
CA THR A 129 -6.65 1.40 3.71
C THR A 129 -6.42 1.54 2.22
N VAL A 130 -7.22 0.85 1.43
CA VAL A 130 -7.15 0.87 -0.04
C VAL A 130 -8.41 1.56 -0.57
N ALA A 131 -8.21 2.46 -1.53
CA ALA A 131 -9.28 3.09 -2.30
C ALA A 131 -9.13 2.75 -3.78
N VAL A 132 -10.24 2.42 -4.43
CA VAL A 132 -10.32 2.15 -5.87
C VAL A 132 -11.39 3.06 -6.47
N HIS A 133 -11.01 3.89 -7.43
CA HIS A 133 -11.93 4.69 -8.23
C HIS A 133 -12.26 3.94 -9.52
N LYS A 134 -13.52 3.53 -9.65
CA LYS A 134 -14.05 2.75 -10.75
C LYS A 134 -15.15 3.53 -11.47
N MET A 135 -15.06 3.63 -12.79
CA MET A 135 -16.13 4.20 -13.60
C MET A 135 -17.38 3.32 -13.52
N ALA A 136 -18.55 3.95 -13.38
CA ALA A 136 -19.83 3.26 -13.55
C ALA A 136 -19.92 2.74 -15.00
N SER A 137 -20.34 1.48 -15.16
CA SER A 137 -20.49 0.80 -16.47
C SER A 137 -21.92 0.85 -16.97
#